data_AF-A0A9E4VTN5-F1
#
_entry.id   AF-A0A9E4VTN5-F1
#
_cell.length_a   1.000
_cell.length_b   1.000
_cell.length_c   1.000
_cell.angle_alpha   90.00
_cell.angle_beta   90.00
_cell.angle_gamma   90.00
#
_symmetry.space_group_name_H-M   'P 1'
#
loop_
_entity.id
_entity.type
_entity.pdbx_description
1 polymer ?
#
loop_
_entity_poly.entity_id
_entity_poly.type
_entity_poly.pdbx_seq_one_letter_code
_entity_poly.pdbx_strand_id
1 'polypeptide(L)' 'MPQLTPGVELTVTYYGHCAFLWETAQGARVLVDPYRNREDRYWFT' A
#
# COMPACT_ATOMS: atom_id res chain seq x y z
N MET A 1 9.93 -15.66 26.16
CA MET A 1 9.81 -15.87 24.71
C MET A 1 8.73 -14.93 24.21
N PRO A 2 9.04 -13.82 23.50
CA PRO A 2 7.98 -13.01 22.92
C PRO A 2 7.24 -13.85 21.87
N GLN A 3 5.92 -13.96 22.00
CA GLN A 3 5.09 -14.58 20.98
C GLN A 3 5.10 -13.69 19.74
N LEU A 4 5.53 -14.24 18.60
CA LEU A 4 5.34 -13.63 17.31
C LEU A 4 3.82 -13.63 17.05
N THR A 5 3.17 -12.49 17.19
CA THR A 5 1.83 -12.29 16.64
C THR A 5 1.86 -12.73 15.18
N PRO A 6 0.88 -13.52 14.70
CA PRO A 6 0.81 -13.88 13.29
C PRO A 6 0.98 -12.62 12.47
N GLY A 7 2.06 -12.57 11.66
CA GLY A 7 2.43 -11.37 10.94
C GLY A 7 1.26 -10.93 10.08
N VAL A 8 0.85 -9.66 10.22
CA VAL A 8 -0.15 -9.09 9.32
C VAL A 8 0.46 -9.10 7.92
N GLU A 9 -0.16 -9.84 7.01
CA GLU A 9 0.23 -9.86 5.61
C GLU A 9 -0.14 -8.53 4.96
N LEU A 10 0.87 -7.88 4.37
CA LEU A 10 0.78 -6.57 3.75
C LEU A 10 1.31 -6.67 2.31
N THR A 11 0.48 -6.25 1.35
CA THR A 11 0.89 -6.05 -0.05
C THR A 11 1.19 -4.57 -0.26
N VAL A 12 2.28 -4.29 -0.99
CA VAL A 12 2.67 -2.93 -1.36
C VAL A 12 2.72 -2.83 -2.88
N THR A 13 1.93 -1.93 -3.45
CA THR A 13 1.98 -1.58 -4.87
C THR A 13 2.70 -0.26 -5.04
N TYR A 14 3.77 -0.25 -5.85
CA TYR A 14 4.53 0.95 -6.18
C TYR A 14 3.98 1.61 -7.46
N TYR A 15 3.68 2.90 -7.38
CA TYR A 15 3.13 3.68 -8.50
C TYR A 15 4.08 4.74 -9.07
N GLY A 16 5.37 4.72 -8.72
CA GLY A 16 6.35 5.71 -9.18
C GLY A 16 6.69 6.79 -8.15
N HIS A 17 7.92 7.31 -8.21
CA HIS A 17 8.49 8.29 -7.27
C HIS A 17 8.34 7.88 -5.79
N CYS A 18 7.39 8.48 -5.07
CA CYS A 18 7.09 8.22 -3.67
C CYS A 18 5.65 7.71 -3.44
N ALA A 19 4.93 7.35 -4.51
CA ALA A 19 3.54 6.90 -4.42
C ALA A 19 3.43 5.38 -4.21
N PHE A 20 2.69 4.98 -3.17
CA PHE A 20 2.47 3.57 -2.82
C PHE A 20 1.04 3.31 -2.36
N LEU A 21 0.48 2.16 -2.73
CA LEU A 21 -0.72 1.61 -2.09
C LEU A 21 -0.32 0.47 -1.17
N TRP A 22 -0.81 0.52 0.07
CA TRP A 22 -0.67 -0.54 1.06
C TRP A 22 -2.00 -1.24 1.25
N GLU A 23 -2.01 -2.57 1.18
CA GLU A 23 -3.21 -3.38 1.36
C GLU A 23 -2.96 -4.51 2.37
N THR A 24 -3.81 -4.61 3.39
CA THR A 24 -3.79 -5.76 4.29
C THR A 24 -4.70 -6.87 3.79
N ALA A 25 -4.42 -8.12 4.21
CA ALA A 25 -5.30 -9.25 3.90
C ALA A 25 -6.75 -9.07 4.40
N GLN A 26 -6.97 -8.23 5.43
CA GLN A 26 -8.29 -7.89 5.97
C GLN A 26 -8.98 -6.75 5.20
N GLY A 27 -8.37 -6.24 4.12
CA GLY A 27 -8.94 -5.24 3.23
C GLY A 27 -8.71 -3.80 3.65
N ALA A 28 -7.86 -3.52 4.64
CA ALA A 28 -7.49 -2.14 4.96
C ALA A 28 -6.55 -1.60 3.88
N ARG A 29 -6.80 -0.35 3.44
CA ARG A 29 -6.06 0.29 2.35
C ARG A 29 -5.55 1.66 2.74
N VAL A 30 -4.30 1.97 2.39
CA VAL A 30 -3.70 3.29 2.59
C VAL A 30 -2.93 3.69 1.34
N LEU A 31 -3.28 4.84 0.77
CA LEU A 31 -2.57 5.44 -0.36
C LEU A 31 -1.62 6.54 0.16
N VAL A 32 -0.33 6.32 -0.02
CA VAL A 32 0.75 7.20 0.47
C VAL A 32 1.23 8.10 -0.67
N ASP A 33 1.41 9.38 -0.34
CA ASP A 33 1.79 10.47 -1.25
C ASP A 33 1.06 10.43 -2.60
N PRO A 34 -0.29 10.46 -2.62
CA PRO A 34 -1.06 10.50 -3.86
C PRO A 34 -0.89 11.86 -4.56
N TYR A 35 0.24 12.09 -5.21
CA TYR A 35 0.43 13.29 -6.02
C TYR A 35 -0.36 13.14 -7.31
N ARG A 36 -1.65 13.55 -7.27
CA ARG A 36 -2.61 13.43 -8.39
C ARG A 36 -2.83 12.00 -8.91
N ASN A 37 -2.19 10.99 -8.31
CA ASN A 37 -2.50 9.58 -8.48
C ASN A 37 -3.84 9.32 -7.80
N ARG A 38 -4.87 9.20 -8.62
CA ARG A 38 -6.19 8.72 -8.22
C ARG A 38 -6.22 7.22 -8.50
N GLU A 39 -6.99 6.42 -7.76
CA GLU A 39 -7.10 4.97 -7.99
C GLU A 39 -7.46 4.64 -9.46
N ASP A 40 -8.13 5.56 -10.17
CA ASP A 40 -8.55 5.45 -11.56
C ASP A 40 -7.54 6.02 -12.59
N ARG A 41 -6.42 6.62 -12.15
CA ARG A 41 -5.44 7.24 -13.05
C ARG A 41 -4.02 7.27 -12.45
N TYR A 42 -3.18 6.35 -12.92
CA TYR A 42 -1.74 6.34 -12.65
C TYR A 42 -0.99 7.18 -13.69
N TRP A 43 -0.14 8.11 -13.25
CA TRP A 43 0.63 8.99 -14.15
C TRP A 43 2.08 8.53 -14.40
N PHE A 44 2.60 7.56 -13.66
CA PHE A 44 3.99 7.07 -13.80
C PHE A 44 4.11 5.61 -14.27
N THR A 45 3.02 5.02 -14.77
CA THR A 45 3.03 3.72 -15.47
C THR A 45 3.47 3.86 -16.92
#